data_AF-A0A7V5AQ28-F1
#
_entry.id   AF-A0A7V5AQ28-F1
#
_cell.length_a   1.000
_cell.length_b   1.000
_cell.length_c   1.000
_cell.angle_alpha   90.00
_cell.angle_beta   90.00
_cell.angle_gamma   90.00
#
_symmetry.space_group_name_H-M   'P 1'
#
loop_
_entity.id
_entity.type
_entity.pdbx_description
1 polymer ?
#
loop_
_entity_poly.entity_id
_entity_poly.type
_entity_poly.pdbx_seq_one_letter_code
_entity_poly.pdbx_strand_id
1 'polypeptide(L)'
;MGKFFKVLLVFAVLIIGGLYGHYRYILKTDPKNAPPTFFAYLSSLFEKESAQVAEKSKEQETIIPSIPSEHRKENKSVAKPESSEKKGEDKTPTPGVIEIPPPKTAVDWDRVNTLRRDGQKAYDAADFEKSRQIFKELCDVLQKGGQASNPIFDWALRYLKRSFVFSALLSHIQRSELASGKDIYLVKLETGADVWVRIIKQDEDKVTVEKEGGIVAEFTRDRIIEMAPKKPEEYKNYLLNKFEERKRALPSSDYAGRFVHLVVFAKKYGLDEKITPLLEEIFSTPKSEILVQMFIPQGDTDEYVIALLEGFNRDAEARNYRKHSWKVAYKPPTPSPSSSADETITQPKHTPEPPKEQPSNPPSPEPGEEPPLEHPDTQPTNPDTTGSEPSESTPPGLQKLTSAERDQVEEARQLIGEVRGTVAKAMNIMGTPECFKLGKTAMEKVKRAQKIVLTLRNKYPDDPALETMEGEIAEMVRIVEHIFPAK
;
A
#
# COMPACT_ATOMS: atom_id res chain seq x y z
N MET A 1 9.58 -22.92 -24.65
CA MET A 1 10.03 -23.09 -23.24
C MET A 1 11.46 -23.59 -23.26
N GLY A 2 12.39 -22.74 -22.81
CA GLY A 2 13.82 -22.85 -23.11
C GLY A 2 14.57 -23.89 -22.30
N LYS A 3 15.70 -24.35 -22.84
CA LYS A 3 16.65 -25.33 -22.29
C LYS A 3 16.99 -25.09 -20.81
N PHE A 4 16.90 -23.85 -20.33
CA PHE A 4 17.11 -23.46 -18.94
C PHE A 4 16.13 -24.12 -17.94
N PHE A 5 14.85 -24.28 -18.31
CA PHE A 5 13.86 -24.92 -17.44
C PHE A 5 14.12 -26.43 -17.29
N LYS A 6 14.64 -27.07 -18.35
CA LYS A 6 15.04 -28.48 -18.29
C LYS A 6 16.25 -28.70 -17.38
N VAL A 7 17.23 -27.80 -17.42
CA VAL A 7 18.41 -27.86 -16.52
C VAL A 7 17.98 -27.69 -15.06
N LEU A 8 17.13 -26.71 -14.77
CA LEU A 8 16.67 -26.45 -13.40
C LEU A 8 15.81 -27.59 -12.83
N LEU A 9 14.99 -28.23 -13.67
CA LEU A 9 14.24 -29.43 -13.30
C LEU A 9 15.17 -30.63 -13.00
N VAL A 10 16.23 -30.83 -13.80
CA VAL A 10 17.21 -31.89 -13.57
C VAL A 10 17.95 -31.68 -12.24
N PHE A 11 18.35 -30.44 -11.93
CA PHE A 11 18.99 -30.12 -10.66
C PHE A 11 18.04 -30.32 -9.47
N ALA A 12 16.78 -29.88 -9.57
CA ALA A 12 15.79 -30.11 -8.52
C ALA A 12 15.56 -31.61 -8.27
N VAL A 13 15.48 -32.43 -9.32
CA VAL A 13 15.32 -33.89 -9.21
C VAL A 13 16.54 -34.54 -8.56
N LEU A 14 17.76 -34.09 -8.89
CA LEU A 14 18.99 -34.61 -8.27
C LEU A 14 19.10 -34.25 -6.78
N ILE A 15 18.76 -33.02 -6.41
CA ILE A 15 18.81 -32.55 -5.02
C ILE A 15 17.75 -33.27 -4.18
N ILE A 16 16.51 -33.35 -4.68
CA ILE A 16 15.43 -34.06 -3.99
C ILE A 16 15.76 -35.56 -3.87
N GLY A 17 16.30 -36.17 -4.93
CA GLY A 17 16.74 -37.56 -4.92
C GLY A 17 17.85 -37.84 -3.90
N GLY A 18 18.85 -36.95 -3.81
CA GLY A 18 19.93 -37.04 -2.81
C GLY A 18 19.42 -36.89 -1.38
N LEU A 19 18.56 -35.90 -1.13
CA LEU A 19 17.95 -35.68 0.19
C LEU A 19 17.04 -36.84 0.60
N TYR A 20 16.28 -37.42 -0.33
CA TYR A 20 15.46 -38.60 -0.08
C TYR A 20 16.32 -39.85 0.21
N GLY A 21 17.44 -40.00 -0.49
CA GLY A 21 18.44 -41.03 -0.19
C GLY A 21 19.01 -40.89 1.22
N HIS A 22 19.32 -39.67 1.65
CA HIS A 22 19.82 -39.40 3.00
C HIS A 22 18.75 -39.64 4.08
N TYR A 23 17.50 -39.26 3.82
CA TYR A 23 16.37 -39.59 4.69
C TYR A 23 16.18 -41.10 4.86
N ARG A 24 16.26 -41.87 3.76
CA ARG A 24 16.21 -43.34 3.79
C ARG A 24 17.38 -43.95 4.56
N TYR A 25 18.56 -43.33 4.49
CA TYR A 25 19.71 -43.74 5.30
C TYR A 25 19.46 -43.52 6.79
N ILE A 26 18.93 -42.36 7.20
CA ILE A 26 18.60 -42.05 8.60
C ILE A 26 17.53 -42.98 9.15
N LEU A 27 16.47 -43.27 8.37
CA LEU A 27 15.46 -44.28 8.73
C LEU A 27 16.06 -45.66 8.98
N LYS A 28 17.20 -45.97 8.34
CA LYS A 28 17.88 -47.26 8.47
C LYS A 28 18.89 -47.29 9.63
N THR A 29 19.55 -46.18 9.93
CA THR A 29 20.62 -46.12 10.94
C THR A 29 20.16 -45.65 12.32
N ASP A 30 19.10 -44.83 12.40
CA ASP A 30 18.53 -44.37 13.67
C ASP A 30 16.98 -44.24 13.59
N PRO A 31 16.25 -45.37 13.55
CA PRO A 31 14.80 -45.37 13.37
C PRO A 31 14.02 -44.78 14.55
N LYS A 32 14.63 -44.65 15.74
CA LYS A 32 13.95 -44.11 16.93
C LYS A 32 13.88 -42.59 16.93
N ASN A 33 14.84 -41.93 16.27
CA ASN A 33 14.89 -40.47 16.16
C ASN A 33 14.63 -39.97 14.73
N ALA A 34 14.34 -40.88 13.78
CA ALA A 34 14.08 -40.51 12.41
C ALA A 34 12.76 -39.72 12.28
N PRO A 35 12.73 -38.63 11.50
CA PRO A 35 11.50 -37.88 11.26
C PRO A 35 10.42 -38.77 10.63
N PRO A 36 9.15 -38.62 11.05
CA PRO A 36 8.07 -39.53 10.65
C PRO A 36 7.74 -39.47 9.16
N THR A 37 8.12 -38.39 8.47
CA THR A 37 7.99 -38.25 7.02
C THR A 37 9.21 -37.55 6.43
N PHE A 38 9.43 -37.74 5.12
CA PHE A 38 10.47 -37.04 4.38
C PHE A 38 10.31 -35.51 4.44
N PHE A 39 9.07 -35.01 4.43
CA PHE A 39 8.81 -33.58 4.55
C PHE A 39 9.13 -33.03 5.95
N ALA A 40 8.85 -33.80 7.01
CA ALA A 40 9.29 -33.43 8.36
C ALA A 40 10.83 -33.39 8.48
N TYR A 41 11.53 -34.30 7.79
CA TYR A 41 12.98 -34.27 7.67
C TYR A 41 13.49 -33.01 6.96
N LEU A 42 12.89 -32.64 5.82
CA LEU A 42 13.23 -31.40 5.12
C LEU A 42 13.00 -30.17 6.00
N SER A 43 11.85 -30.06 6.67
CA SER A 43 11.56 -28.96 7.59
C SER A 43 12.59 -28.84 8.72
N SER A 44 13.02 -29.97 9.29
CA SER A 44 14.03 -29.98 10.35
C SER A 44 15.43 -29.53 9.91
N LEU A 45 15.77 -29.69 8.62
CA LEU A 45 17.01 -29.19 8.04
C LEU A 45 16.98 -27.66 7.94
N PHE A 46 15.86 -27.09 7.48
CA PHE A 46 15.68 -25.64 7.36
C PHE A 46 15.56 -24.95 8.73
N GLU A 47 14.93 -25.59 9.72
CA GLU A 47 14.85 -25.06 11.09
C GLU A 47 16.24 -24.99 11.75
N LYS A 48 17.11 -25.97 11.53
CA LYS A 48 18.48 -25.96 12.06
C LYS A 48 19.35 -24.85 11.46
N GLU A 49 19.19 -24.53 10.19
CA GLU A 49 19.87 -23.37 9.57
C GLU A 49 19.35 -22.04 10.13
N SER A 50 18.04 -21.90 10.32
CA SER A 50 17.44 -20.67 10.88
C SER A 50 17.86 -20.42 12.33
N ALA A 51 18.04 -21.47 13.13
CA ALA A 51 18.53 -21.37 14.51
C ALA A 51 20.00 -20.93 14.59
N GLN A 52 20.87 -21.42 13.69
CA GLN A 52 22.28 -21.01 13.63
C GLN A 52 22.45 -19.56 13.18
N VAL A 53 21.56 -19.05 12.32
CA VAL A 53 21.57 -17.63 11.90
C VAL A 53 21.07 -16.73 13.03
N ALA A 54 20.07 -17.16 13.79
CA ALA A 54 19.54 -16.41 14.94
C ALA A 54 20.54 -16.35 16.12
N GLU A 55 21.35 -17.40 16.33
CA GLU A 55 22.37 -17.43 17.38
C GLU A 55 23.54 -16.49 17.06
N LYS A 56 23.97 -16.39 15.79
CA LYS A 56 24.95 -15.39 15.34
C LYS A 56 24.48 -13.95 15.47
N SER A 57 23.17 -13.70 15.41
CA SER A 57 22.61 -12.35 15.54
C SER A 57 22.55 -11.86 17.00
N LYS A 58 22.51 -12.78 17.98
CA LYS A 58 22.45 -12.43 19.41
C LYS A 58 23.81 -12.05 20.00
N GLU A 59 24.91 -12.53 19.43
CA GLU A 59 26.26 -12.11 19.87
C GLU A 59 26.57 -10.64 19.51
N GLN A 60 25.85 -10.03 18.57
CA GLN A 60 26.10 -8.66 18.10
C GLN A 60 25.37 -7.54 18.87
N GLU A 61 24.36 -7.85 19.69
CA GLU A 61 23.54 -6.85 20.40
C GLU A 61 24.01 -6.52 21.83
N THR A 62 25.11 -7.11 22.31
CA THR A 62 25.57 -6.93 23.70
C THR A 62 26.47 -5.69 23.89
N ILE A 63 26.15 -4.54 23.30
CA ILE A 63 26.88 -3.28 23.61
C ILE A 63 25.97 -2.03 23.48
N ILE A 64 24.99 -1.82 24.37
CA ILE A 64 24.51 -0.46 24.75
C ILE A 64 24.00 -0.48 26.21
N PRO A 65 24.43 0.44 27.10
CA PRO A 65 24.02 0.46 28.51
C PRO A 65 22.73 1.25 28.79
N SER A 66 21.96 0.74 29.77
CA SER A 66 20.68 1.25 30.27
C SER A 66 20.80 2.58 31.06
N ILE A 67 19.80 3.47 30.91
CA ILE A 67 19.62 4.69 31.74
C ILE A 67 18.35 4.54 32.61
N PRO A 68 18.39 4.89 33.92
CA PRO A 68 17.32 4.60 34.89
C PRO A 68 16.23 5.68 35.01
N SER A 69 15.06 5.27 35.50
CA SER A 69 13.88 6.09 35.81
C SER A 69 13.85 6.60 37.26
N GLU A 70 13.49 7.87 37.48
CA GLU A 70 12.85 8.47 38.68
C GLU A 70 12.62 9.97 38.34
N HIS A 71 11.59 10.72 38.73
CA HIS A 71 10.75 10.74 39.92
C HIS A 71 9.39 11.40 39.65
N ARG A 72 8.38 10.85 40.34
CA ARG A 72 7.03 11.35 40.60
C ARG A 72 7.04 12.32 41.79
N LYS A 73 6.45 13.52 41.68
CA LYS A 73 5.91 14.27 42.84
C LYS A 73 4.64 15.03 42.48
N GLU A 74 3.60 14.74 43.27
CA GLU A 74 2.37 15.50 43.45
C GLU A 74 2.66 16.85 44.11
N ASN A 75 1.82 17.86 43.83
CA ASN A 75 1.35 18.76 44.87
C ASN A 75 0.03 19.42 44.48
N LYS A 76 -0.85 19.54 45.48
CA LYS A 76 -2.24 20.00 45.43
C LYS A 76 -2.36 21.26 46.27
N SER A 77 -3.24 22.18 45.83
CA SER A 77 -4.01 23.14 46.65
C SER A 77 -3.37 24.48 47.07
N VAL A 78 -3.99 25.63 46.71
CA VAL A 78 -4.84 26.51 47.57
C VAL A 78 -5.03 27.93 46.95
N ALA A 79 -6.31 28.35 46.87
CA ALA A 79 -6.97 29.70 46.92
C ALA A 79 -6.42 30.99 46.23
N LYS A 80 -7.18 31.49 45.24
CA LYS A 80 -7.99 32.75 45.10
C LYS A 80 -7.72 33.96 46.06
N PRO A 81 -8.24 35.18 45.73
CA PRO A 81 -7.85 36.19 44.71
C PRO A 81 -7.47 37.56 45.35
N GLU A 82 -6.83 38.47 44.60
CA GLU A 82 -6.83 39.89 44.97
C GLU A 82 -7.03 40.81 43.76
N SER A 83 -7.94 41.76 43.95
CA SER A 83 -8.29 42.85 43.06
C SER A 83 -7.25 43.95 43.09
N SER A 84 -7.01 44.61 41.95
CA SER A 84 -6.72 46.04 41.96
C SER A 84 -7.30 46.72 40.73
N GLU A 85 -8.13 47.71 41.00
CA GLU A 85 -8.61 48.72 40.08
C GLU A 85 -7.44 49.59 39.59
N LYS A 86 -7.50 50.01 38.32
CA LYS A 86 -7.29 51.42 37.94
C LYS A 86 -7.95 51.73 36.59
N LYS A 87 -8.90 52.69 36.65
CA LYS A 87 -9.30 53.63 35.58
C LYS A 87 -8.08 54.10 34.80
N GLY A 88 -8.14 54.41 33.51
CA GLY A 88 -9.25 54.61 32.58
C GLY A 88 -8.71 55.49 31.47
N GLU A 89 -9.02 55.19 30.21
CA GLU A 89 -8.88 56.19 29.14
C GLU A 89 -9.93 55.94 28.06
N ASP A 90 -10.52 57.06 27.68
CA ASP A 90 -11.81 57.26 27.06
C ASP A 90 -11.65 57.22 25.53
N LYS A 91 -12.30 56.24 24.87
CA LYS A 91 -12.54 56.27 23.42
C LYS A 91 -13.94 55.73 23.14
N THR A 92 -14.81 56.66 22.81
CA THR A 92 -16.16 56.50 22.28
C THR A 92 -16.25 55.38 21.23
N PRO A 93 -17.10 54.35 21.39
CA PRO A 93 -17.37 53.40 20.33
C PRO A 93 -18.52 53.90 19.46
N THR A 94 -18.24 54.00 18.16
CA THR A 94 -19.23 54.08 17.08
C THR A 94 -20.25 52.94 17.22
N PRO A 95 -21.56 53.14 16.99
CA PRO A 95 -22.54 52.08 17.08
C PRO A 95 -22.37 51.12 15.89
N GLY A 96 -21.47 50.14 16.07
CA GLY A 96 -21.38 48.96 15.22
C GLY A 96 -22.55 48.05 15.55
N VAL A 97 -23.29 47.66 14.51
CA VAL A 97 -24.30 46.60 14.55
C VAL A 97 -23.77 45.44 15.39
N ILE A 98 -24.39 45.18 16.53
CA ILE A 98 -24.19 43.94 17.26
C ILE A 98 -24.80 42.86 16.37
N GLU A 99 -23.97 42.19 15.56
CA GLU A 99 -24.32 40.88 15.01
C GLU A 99 -24.57 39.99 16.23
N ILE A 100 -25.84 39.81 16.58
CA ILE A 100 -26.26 38.79 17.53
C ILE A 100 -25.80 37.47 16.88
N PRO A 101 -24.80 36.77 17.44
CA PRO A 101 -24.41 35.49 16.88
C PRO A 101 -25.66 34.62 16.84
N PRO A 102 -25.93 33.89 15.73
CA PRO A 102 -27.11 33.07 15.60
C PRO A 102 -27.24 32.20 16.87
N PRO A 103 -28.44 32.08 17.45
CA PRO A 103 -28.62 31.35 18.70
C PRO A 103 -27.99 29.98 18.52
N LYS A 104 -27.02 29.64 19.39
CA LYS A 104 -26.38 28.32 19.38
C LYS A 104 -27.49 27.29 19.41
N THR A 105 -27.70 26.60 18.30
CA THR A 105 -28.68 25.52 18.21
C THR A 105 -28.29 24.54 19.30
N ALA A 106 -29.20 24.33 20.26
CA ALA A 106 -28.98 23.36 21.32
C ALA A 106 -28.66 22.01 20.65
N VAL A 107 -27.50 21.44 20.98
CA VAL A 107 -27.07 20.17 20.41
C VAL A 107 -27.97 19.07 20.96
N ASP A 108 -28.57 18.30 20.04
CA ASP A 108 -29.29 17.08 20.37
C ASP A 108 -28.28 15.98 20.75
N TRP A 109 -28.10 15.78 22.05
CA TRP A 109 -27.15 14.81 22.59
C TRP A 109 -27.61 13.36 22.40
N ASP A 110 -28.91 13.08 22.27
CA ASP A 110 -29.42 11.75 21.98
C ASP A 110 -29.06 11.33 20.56
N ARG A 111 -29.17 12.27 19.61
CA ARG A 111 -28.66 12.09 18.26
C ARG A 111 -27.14 11.90 18.23
N VAL A 112 -26.38 12.70 18.97
CA VAL A 112 -24.92 12.55 19.08
C VAL A 112 -24.52 11.15 19.58
N ASN A 113 -25.18 10.66 20.64
CA ASN A 113 -24.92 9.34 21.19
C ASN A 113 -25.30 8.21 20.22
N THR A 114 -26.39 8.39 19.48
CA THR A 114 -26.82 7.43 18.44
C THR A 114 -25.79 7.36 17.31
N LEU A 115 -25.39 8.50 16.74
CA LEU A 115 -24.38 8.57 15.68
C LEU A 115 -23.04 7.98 16.14
N ARG A 116 -22.61 8.29 17.37
CA ARG A 116 -21.40 7.74 17.97
C ARG A 116 -21.42 6.20 17.99
N ARG A 117 -22.48 5.60 18.51
CA ARG A 117 -22.64 4.15 18.60
C ARG A 117 -22.71 3.50 17.22
N ASP A 118 -23.49 4.08 16.31
CA ASP A 118 -23.74 3.49 15.00
C ASP A 118 -22.50 3.60 14.09
N GLY A 119 -21.75 4.71 14.20
CA GLY A 119 -20.47 4.91 13.53
C GLY A 119 -19.43 3.89 14.01
N GLN A 120 -19.30 3.71 15.32
CA GLN A 120 -18.40 2.71 15.90
C GLN A 120 -18.77 1.29 15.46
N LYS A 121 -20.07 0.95 15.49
CA LYS A 121 -20.56 -0.36 15.05
C LYS A 121 -20.22 -0.64 13.58
N ALA A 122 -20.38 0.35 12.70
CA ALA A 122 -19.99 0.23 11.30
C ALA A 122 -18.48 0.06 11.14
N TYR A 123 -17.70 0.82 11.92
CA TYR A 123 -16.24 0.73 11.95
C TYR A 123 -15.74 -0.66 12.37
N ASP A 124 -16.29 -1.21 13.45
CA ASP A 124 -15.92 -2.54 13.96
C ASP A 124 -16.32 -3.66 12.99
N ALA A 125 -17.36 -3.45 12.19
CA ALA A 125 -17.80 -4.35 11.13
C ALA A 125 -17.04 -4.19 9.79
N ALA A 126 -15.99 -3.35 9.76
CA ALA A 126 -15.23 -3.00 8.56
C ALA A 126 -16.06 -2.38 7.41
N ASP A 127 -17.21 -1.79 7.73
CA ASP A 127 -18.02 -0.97 6.81
C ASP A 127 -17.54 0.49 6.90
N PHE A 128 -16.33 0.71 6.39
CA PHE A 128 -15.64 1.99 6.55
C PHE A 128 -16.29 3.14 5.79
N GLU A 129 -16.98 2.88 4.68
CA GLU A 129 -17.69 3.95 3.95
C GLU A 129 -18.89 4.44 4.76
N LYS A 130 -19.69 3.53 5.31
CA LYS A 130 -20.81 3.89 6.20
C LYS A 130 -20.31 4.56 7.48
N SER A 131 -19.27 4.00 8.09
CA SER A 131 -18.60 4.58 9.26
C SER A 131 -18.17 6.03 9.01
N ARG A 132 -17.48 6.27 7.87
CA ARG A 132 -17.05 7.60 7.44
C ARG A 132 -18.22 8.57 7.32
N GLN A 133 -19.32 8.16 6.68
CA GLN A 133 -20.51 9.00 6.53
C GLN A 133 -21.12 9.38 7.89
N ILE A 134 -21.27 8.42 8.79
CA ILE A 134 -21.83 8.65 10.14
C ILE A 134 -20.92 9.57 10.97
N PHE A 135 -19.60 9.34 10.95
CA PHE A 135 -18.66 10.21 11.67
C PHE A 135 -18.59 11.62 11.10
N LYS A 136 -18.72 11.78 9.78
CA LYS A 136 -18.86 13.10 9.16
C LYS A 136 -20.11 13.81 9.67
N GLU A 137 -21.25 13.13 9.72
CA GLU A 137 -22.49 13.69 10.25
C GLU A 137 -22.35 14.10 11.71
N LEU A 138 -21.70 13.27 12.54
CA LEU A 138 -21.42 13.57 13.94
C LEU A 138 -20.57 14.83 14.08
N CYS A 139 -19.49 14.96 13.29
CA CYS A 139 -18.68 16.17 13.25
C CYS A 139 -19.51 17.40 12.82
N ASP A 140 -20.33 17.27 11.77
CA ASP A 140 -21.17 18.36 11.25
C ASP A 140 -22.20 18.84 12.31
N VAL A 141 -22.82 17.93 13.06
CA VAL A 141 -23.77 18.24 14.15
C VAL A 141 -23.07 19.02 15.28
N LEU A 142 -21.91 18.54 15.74
CA LEU A 142 -21.15 19.19 16.80
C LEU A 142 -20.60 20.54 16.36
N GLN A 143 -20.10 20.67 15.13
CA GLN A 143 -19.58 21.94 14.61
C GLN A 143 -20.68 22.99 14.48
N LYS A 144 -21.84 22.63 13.90
CA LYS A 144 -23.00 23.55 13.77
C LYS A 144 -23.55 24.00 15.13
N GLY A 145 -23.48 23.13 16.14
CA GLY A 145 -23.85 23.47 17.51
C GLY A 145 -22.78 24.21 18.33
N GLY A 146 -21.66 24.60 17.70
CA GLY A 146 -20.56 25.30 18.38
C GLY A 146 -19.80 24.44 19.40
N GLN A 147 -19.80 23.11 19.23
CA GLN A 147 -19.15 22.11 20.09
C GLN A 147 -17.89 21.51 19.45
N ALA A 148 -17.20 22.25 18.56
CA ALA A 148 -15.97 21.76 17.92
C ALA A 148 -14.80 21.50 18.90
N SER A 149 -14.82 22.13 20.08
CA SER A 149 -13.85 21.88 21.16
C SER A 149 -14.22 20.69 22.06
N ASN A 150 -15.37 20.05 21.83
CA ASN A 150 -15.78 18.88 22.60
C ASN A 150 -14.88 17.67 22.27
N PRO A 151 -14.43 16.87 23.25
CA PRO A 151 -13.61 15.68 22.98
C PRO A 151 -14.24 14.67 22.00
N ILE A 152 -15.58 14.61 21.93
CA ILE A 152 -16.30 13.75 20.97
C ILE A 152 -16.04 14.19 19.54
N PHE A 153 -15.87 15.50 19.29
CA PHE A 153 -15.58 16.01 17.95
C PHE A 153 -14.21 15.53 17.47
N ASP A 154 -13.15 15.69 18.28
CA ASP A 154 -11.82 15.22 17.91
C ASP A 154 -11.84 13.69 17.72
N TRP A 155 -12.41 12.95 18.68
CA TRP A 155 -12.59 11.50 18.56
C TRP A 155 -13.28 11.09 17.24
N ALA A 156 -14.41 11.71 16.89
CA ALA A 156 -15.13 11.43 15.66
C ALA A 156 -14.32 11.79 14.41
N LEU A 157 -13.58 12.91 14.45
CA LEU A 157 -12.70 13.35 13.37
C LEU A 157 -11.56 12.34 13.14
N ARG A 158 -10.98 11.75 14.19
CA ARG A 158 -9.96 10.70 14.05
C ARG A 158 -10.52 9.46 13.37
N TYR A 159 -11.70 9.00 13.79
CA TYR A 159 -12.38 7.86 13.16
C TYR A 159 -12.81 8.14 11.72
N LEU A 160 -13.26 9.37 11.42
CA LEU A 160 -13.59 9.81 10.07
C LEU A 160 -12.38 9.64 9.14
N LYS A 161 -11.20 10.11 9.58
CA LYS A 161 -9.95 10.02 8.82
C LYS A 161 -9.48 8.57 8.65
N ARG A 162 -9.50 7.75 9.71
CA ARG A 162 -9.16 6.32 9.60
C ARG A 162 -10.10 5.58 8.65
N SER A 163 -11.42 5.82 8.78
CA SER A 163 -12.44 5.23 7.91
C SER A 163 -12.24 5.61 6.44
N PHE A 164 -11.88 6.87 6.17
CA PHE A 164 -11.54 7.34 4.82
C PHE A 164 -10.38 6.53 4.21
N VAL A 165 -9.28 6.37 4.95
CA VAL A 165 -8.11 5.62 4.47
C VAL A 165 -8.39 4.13 4.34
N PHE A 166 -9.06 3.52 5.33
CA PHE A 166 -9.36 2.10 5.32
C PHE A 166 -10.35 1.70 4.24
N SER A 167 -11.35 2.56 3.95
CA SER A 167 -12.25 2.38 2.80
C SER A 167 -11.45 2.33 1.50
N ALA A 168 -10.54 3.29 1.29
CA ALA A 168 -9.71 3.35 0.08
C ALA A 168 -8.78 2.15 -0.08
N LEU A 169 -8.07 1.74 0.99
CA LEU A 169 -7.18 0.57 0.99
C LEU A 169 -7.90 -0.73 0.61
N LEU A 170 -9.16 -0.89 1.01
CA LEU A 170 -9.92 -2.11 0.77
C LEU A 170 -10.76 -2.06 -0.51
N SER A 171 -10.96 -0.88 -1.09
CA SER A 171 -11.87 -0.66 -2.24
C SER A 171 -11.53 -1.50 -3.47
N HIS A 172 -10.24 -1.82 -3.66
CA HIS A 172 -9.76 -2.57 -4.82
C HIS A 172 -9.65 -4.07 -4.59
N ILE A 173 -9.89 -4.55 -3.37
CA ILE A 173 -9.83 -5.98 -3.04
C ILE A 173 -11.18 -6.62 -3.35
N GLN A 174 -11.22 -7.40 -4.42
CA GLN A 174 -12.43 -8.10 -4.83
C GLN A 174 -12.75 -9.26 -3.89
N ARG A 175 -14.00 -9.33 -3.44
CA ARG A 175 -14.52 -10.51 -2.73
C ARG A 175 -14.58 -11.69 -3.67
N SER A 176 -14.11 -12.84 -3.21
CA SER A 176 -14.26 -14.11 -3.92
C SER A 176 -15.69 -14.62 -3.77
N GLU A 177 -16.17 -15.37 -4.76
CA GLU A 177 -17.45 -16.08 -4.68
C GLU A 177 -17.47 -17.11 -3.53
N LEU A 178 -16.29 -17.60 -3.13
CA LEU A 178 -16.07 -18.45 -1.96
C LEU A 178 -16.47 -17.75 -0.65
N ALA A 179 -16.43 -16.42 -0.56
CA ALA A 179 -16.80 -15.67 0.65
C ALA A 179 -18.25 -15.93 1.10
N SER A 180 -19.13 -16.33 0.18
CA SER A 180 -20.51 -16.64 0.49
C SER A 180 -20.68 -17.92 1.32
N GLY A 181 -19.68 -18.82 1.29
CA GLY A 181 -19.77 -20.16 1.86
C GLY A 181 -20.81 -21.06 1.20
N LYS A 182 -21.43 -20.63 0.09
CA LYS A 182 -22.41 -21.40 -0.67
C LYS A 182 -21.71 -22.34 -1.63
N ASP A 183 -22.33 -23.50 -1.87
CA ASP A 183 -21.88 -24.53 -2.82
C ASP A 183 -20.43 -24.97 -2.58
N ILE A 184 -20.03 -24.99 -1.31
CA ILE A 184 -18.72 -25.46 -0.88
C ILE A 184 -18.78 -26.97 -0.64
N TYR A 185 -17.77 -27.67 -1.13
CA TYR A 185 -17.59 -29.09 -0.98
C TYR A 185 -16.23 -29.38 -0.35
N LEU A 186 -16.18 -30.43 0.44
CA LEU A 186 -14.93 -31.08 0.84
C LEU A 186 -14.68 -32.23 -0.13
N VAL A 187 -13.64 -32.09 -0.94
CA VAL A 187 -13.20 -33.11 -1.90
C VAL A 187 -12.01 -33.84 -1.31
N LYS A 188 -12.14 -35.16 -1.15
CA LYS A 188 -11.05 -36.04 -0.77
C LYS A 188 -10.45 -36.67 -2.01
N LEU A 189 -9.18 -36.39 -2.25
CA LEU A 189 -8.44 -36.88 -3.41
C LEU A 189 -7.81 -38.26 -3.13
N GLU A 190 -7.51 -39.01 -4.18
CA GLU A 190 -6.76 -40.28 -4.14
C GLU A 190 -5.44 -40.18 -3.36
N THR A 191 -4.85 -38.98 -3.34
CA THR A 191 -3.60 -38.66 -2.62
C THR A 191 -3.78 -38.63 -1.11
N GLY A 192 -5.01 -38.73 -0.61
CA GLY A 192 -5.37 -38.53 0.79
C GLY A 192 -5.53 -37.05 1.19
N ALA A 193 -5.39 -36.12 0.25
CA ALA A 193 -5.56 -34.70 0.52
C ALA A 193 -7.04 -34.31 0.57
N ASP A 194 -7.41 -33.59 1.63
CA ASP A 194 -8.73 -32.98 1.79
C ASP A 194 -8.68 -31.53 1.29
N VAL A 195 -9.55 -31.18 0.34
CA VAL A 195 -9.56 -29.87 -0.32
C VAL A 195 -10.94 -29.25 -0.24
N TRP A 196 -11.03 -28.07 0.38
CA TRP A 196 -12.23 -27.24 0.38
C TRP A 196 -12.32 -26.45 -0.92
N VAL A 197 -13.40 -26.67 -1.67
CA VAL A 197 -13.57 -26.10 -3.00
C VAL A 197 -15.01 -25.71 -3.27
N ARG A 198 -15.22 -24.77 -4.19
CA ARG A 198 -16.51 -24.57 -4.84
C ARG A 198 -16.51 -25.27 -6.19
N ILE A 199 -17.59 -25.96 -6.51
CA ILE A 199 -17.73 -26.59 -7.83
C ILE A 199 -18.15 -25.52 -8.83
N ILE A 200 -17.36 -25.31 -9.87
CA ILE A 200 -17.67 -24.38 -10.96
C ILE A 200 -18.42 -25.11 -12.07
N LYS A 201 -17.95 -26.31 -12.42
CA LYS A 201 -18.52 -27.12 -13.50
C LYS A 201 -18.33 -28.60 -13.19
N GLN A 202 -19.33 -29.40 -13.53
CA GLN A 202 -19.27 -30.85 -13.42
C GLN A 202 -19.66 -31.48 -14.75
N ASP A 203 -18.69 -32.12 -15.38
CA ASP A 203 -18.86 -32.89 -16.62
C ASP A 203 -18.89 -34.41 -16.28
N GLU A 204 -19.02 -35.27 -17.29
CA GLU A 204 -19.10 -36.73 -17.09
C GLU A 204 -17.82 -37.32 -16.48
N ASP A 205 -16.65 -36.87 -16.94
CA ASP A 205 -15.34 -37.38 -16.57
C ASP A 205 -14.56 -36.43 -15.64
N LYS A 206 -14.96 -35.16 -15.54
CA LYS A 206 -14.21 -34.12 -14.82
C LYS A 206 -15.06 -33.21 -13.95
N VAL A 207 -14.41 -32.63 -12.95
CA VAL A 207 -14.96 -31.60 -12.08
C VAL A 207 -14.00 -30.41 -12.08
N THR A 208 -14.47 -29.27 -12.55
CA THR A 208 -13.77 -27.99 -12.44
C THR A 208 -14.17 -27.31 -11.15
N VAL A 209 -13.19 -26.93 -10.35
CA VAL A 209 -13.40 -26.37 -9.02
C VAL A 209 -12.60 -25.10 -8.81
N GLU A 210 -13.12 -24.23 -7.95
CA GLU A 210 -12.43 -23.05 -7.45
C GLU A 210 -11.96 -23.32 -6.01
N LYS A 211 -10.68 -23.06 -5.75
CA LYS A 211 -10.10 -23.07 -4.41
C LYS A 211 -9.70 -21.65 -4.00
N GLU A 212 -9.48 -21.46 -2.71
CA GLU A 212 -8.74 -20.32 -2.18
C GLU A 212 -7.52 -19.94 -3.05
N GLY A 213 -7.35 -18.64 -3.29
CA GLY A 213 -6.36 -18.05 -4.17
C GLY A 213 -6.92 -17.75 -5.56
N GLY A 214 -8.21 -18.00 -5.81
CA GLY A 214 -8.76 -17.96 -7.16
C GLY A 214 -8.15 -19.04 -8.05
N ILE A 215 -7.68 -20.13 -7.44
CA ILE A 215 -7.08 -21.24 -8.16
C ILE A 215 -8.21 -22.06 -8.74
N VAL A 216 -8.33 -22.04 -10.06
CA VAL A 216 -9.23 -22.95 -10.79
C VAL A 216 -8.44 -24.22 -11.11
N ALA A 217 -8.96 -25.35 -10.64
CA ALA A 217 -8.38 -26.66 -10.84
C ALA A 217 -9.39 -27.59 -11.50
N GLU A 218 -8.89 -28.54 -12.29
CA GLU A 218 -9.69 -29.59 -12.90
C GLU A 218 -9.24 -30.93 -12.32
N PHE A 219 -10.19 -31.66 -11.75
CA PHE A 219 -10.00 -33.00 -11.24
C PHE A 219 -10.75 -33.99 -12.11
N THR A 220 -10.09 -35.07 -12.53
CA THR A 220 -10.76 -36.21 -13.13
C THR A 220 -11.49 -37.00 -12.03
N ARG A 221 -12.68 -37.54 -12.34
CA ARG A 221 -13.54 -38.18 -11.32
C ARG A 221 -12.90 -39.40 -10.66
N ASP A 222 -12.05 -40.13 -11.37
CA ASP A 222 -11.27 -41.25 -10.86
C ASP A 222 -10.33 -40.85 -9.71
N ARG A 223 -9.91 -39.58 -9.64
CA ARG A 223 -9.04 -39.06 -8.57
C ARG A 223 -9.82 -38.56 -7.36
N ILE A 224 -11.14 -38.52 -7.42
CA ILE A 224 -12.02 -38.08 -6.34
C ILE A 224 -12.54 -39.32 -5.60
N ILE A 225 -12.09 -39.51 -4.36
CA ILE A 225 -12.58 -40.58 -3.48
C ILE A 225 -13.96 -40.20 -2.93
N GLU A 226 -14.09 -38.96 -2.44
CA GLU A 226 -15.29 -38.48 -1.77
C GLU A 226 -15.50 -37.00 -2.10
N MET A 227 -16.76 -36.60 -2.23
CA MET A 227 -17.16 -35.21 -2.43
C MET A 227 -18.41 -34.93 -1.61
N ALA A 228 -18.24 -34.23 -0.49
CA ALA A 228 -19.31 -33.97 0.46
C ALA A 228 -19.63 -32.46 0.52
N PRO A 229 -20.90 -32.04 0.36
CA PRO A 229 -21.28 -30.65 0.53
C PRO A 229 -21.06 -30.21 1.97
N LYS A 230 -20.71 -28.93 2.16
CA LYS A 230 -20.39 -28.35 3.45
C LYS A 230 -21.27 -27.14 3.75
N LYS A 231 -21.62 -26.99 5.02
CA LYS A 231 -22.40 -25.84 5.48
C LYS A 231 -21.54 -24.57 5.45
N PRO A 232 -22.13 -23.40 5.18
CA PRO A 232 -21.40 -22.13 5.20
C PRO A 232 -20.62 -21.89 6.50
N GLU A 233 -21.18 -22.28 7.65
CA GLU A 233 -20.53 -22.13 8.96
C GLU A 233 -19.29 -23.01 9.11
N GLU A 234 -19.32 -24.23 8.58
CA GLU A 234 -18.16 -25.13 8.59
C GLU A 234 -17.01 -24.55 7.75
N TYR A 235 -17.34 -24.02 6.57
CA TYR A 235 -16.35 -23.37 5.72
C TYR A 235 -15.79 -22.09 6.35
N LYS A 236 -16.66 -21.26 6.98
CA LYS A 236 -16.22 -20.08 7.72
C LYS A 236 -15.25 -20.44 8.84
N ASN A 237 -15.53 -21.51 9.60
CA ASN A 237 -14.62 -21.98 10.66
C ASN A 237 -13.28 -22.46 10.11
N TYR A 238 -13.30 -23.18 8.97
CA TYR A 238 -12.08 -23.56 8.28
C TYR A 238 -11.25 -22.35 7.84
N LEU A 239 -11.87 -21.32 7.26
CA LEU A 239 -11.20 -20.07 6.88
C LEU A 239 -10.65 -19.31 8.09
N LEU A 240 -11.38 -19.27 9.20
CA LEU A 240 -10.90 -18.68 10.46
C LEU A 240 -9.67 -19.43 11.00
N ASN A 241 -9.67 -20.76 10.98
CA ASN A 241 -8.50 -21.54 11.39
C ASN A 241 -7.29 -21.25 10.50
N LYS A 242 -7.50 -21.19 9.18
CA LYS A 242 -6.45 -20.80 8.21
C LYS A 242 -5.92 -19.39 8.46
N PHE A 243 -6.82 -18.45 8.77
CA PHE A 243 -6.44 -17.09 9.12
C PHE A 243 -5.56 -17.06 10.38
N GLU A 244 -5.96 -17.75 11.45
CA GLU A 244 -5.20 -17.77 12.71
C GLU A 244 -3.87 -18.54 12.58
N GLU A 245 -3.80 -19.56 11.71
CA GLU A 245 -2.53 -20.22 11.33
C GLU A 245 -1.57 -19.24 10.66
N ARG A 246 -2.06 -18.49 9.66
CA ARG A 246 -1.26 -17.47 8.96
C ARG A 246 -0.82 -16.36 9.90
N LYS A 247 -1.71 -15.92 10.79
CA LYS A 247 -1.42 -14.88 11.78
C LYS A 247 -0.30 -15.30 12.74
N ARG A 248 -0.30 -16.56 13.18
CA ARG A 248 0.76 -17.13 14.04
C ARG A 248 2.13 -17.22 13.35
N ALA A 249 2.13 -17.40 12.02
CA ALA A 249 3.36 -17.49 11.24
C ALA A 249 4.02 -16.13 10.96
N LEU A 250 3.31 -15.02 11.22
CA LEU A 250 3.79 -13.67 10.92
C LEU A 250 4.08 -12.89 12.22
N PRO A 251 5.29 -12.35 12.41
CA PRO A 251 5.59 -11.47 13.53
C PRO A 251 4.67 -10.24 13.55
N SER A 252 4.31 -9.74 14.73
CA SER A 252 3.47 -8.53 14.83
C SER A 252 4.10 -7.30 14.18
N SER A 253 5.44 -7.22 14.14
CA SER A 253 6.20 -6.16 13.48
C SER A 253 6.15 -6.21 11.95
N ASP A 254 5.76 -7.35 11.37
CA ASP A 254 5.65 -7.50 9.92
C ASP A 254 4.32 -6.95 9.39
N TYR A 255 4.17 -5.63 9.44
CA TYR A 255 2.95 -4.97 8.97
C TYR A 255 2.65 -5.24 7.49
N ALA A 256 3.67 -5.42 6.65
CA ALA A 256 3.54 -5.69 5.23
C ALA A 256 2.98 -7.09 4.98
N GLY A 257 3.61 -8.12 5.55
CA GLY A 257 3.12 -9.49 5.47
C GLY A 257 1.71 -9.63 6.05
N ARG A 258 1.42 -8.94 7.17
CA ARG A 258 0.08 -8.97 7.79
C ARG A 258 -0.98 -8.31 6.92
N PHE A 259 -0.67 -7.19 6.27
CA PHE A 259 -1.59 -6.59 5.30
C PHE A 259 -1.83 -7.55 4.13
N VAL A 260 -0.77 -8.00 3.46
CA VAL A 260 -0.85 -8.84 2.25
C VAL A 260 -1.51 -10.20 2.52
N HIS A 261 -1.15 -10.88 3.61
CA HIS A 261 -1.58 -12.26 3.86
C HIS A 261 -2.79 -12.39 4.77
N LEU A 262 -3.10 -11.39 5.62
CA LEU A 262 -4.20 -11.44 6.57
C LEU A 262 -5.34 -10.50 6.19
N VAL A 263 -5.07 -9.21 5.95
CA VAL A 263 -6.11 -8.24 5.59
C VAL A 263 -6.73 -8.60 4.25
N VAL A 264 -5.91 -8.85 3.22
CA VAL A 264 -6.42 -9.23 1.90
C VAL A 264 -7.18 -10.56 1.96
N PHE A 265 -6.69 -11.53 2.74
CA PHE A 265 -7.38 -12.79 2.94
C PHE A 265 -8.75 -12.58 3.61
N ALA A 266 -8.78 -11.86 4.73
CA ALA A 266 -10.02 -11.58 5.46
C ALA A 266 -11.04 -10.86 4.57
N LYS A 267 -10.62 -9.84 3.83
CA LYS A 267 -11.49 -9.11 2.91
C LYS A 267 -11.99 -9.99 1.77
N LYS A 268 -11.11 -10.79 1.14
CA LYS A 268 -11.45 -11.65 -0.01
C LYS A 268 -12.43 -12.75 0.36
N TYR A 269 -12.37 -13.29 1.57
CA TYR A 269 -13.23 -14.39 2.04
C TYR A 269 -14.32 -13.99 3.05
N GLY A 270 -14.57 -12.69 3.24
CA GLY A 270 -15.68 -12.21 4.07
C GLY A 270 -15.52 -12.45 5.58
N LEU A 271 -14.28 -12.41 6.09
CA LEU A 271 -13.98 -12.40 7.53
C LEU A 271 -13.87 -10.95 8.04
N ASP A 272 -14.91 -10.15 7.79
CA ASP A 272 -14.90 -8.70 8.01
C ASP A 272 -14.58 -8.33 9.46
N GLU A 273 -15.03 -9.13 10.42
CA GLU A 273 -14.78 -8.95 11.86
C GLU A 273 -13.30 -8.98 12.25
N LYS A 274 -12.43 -9.51 11.38
CA LYS A 274 -10.98 -9.57 11.59
C LYS A 274 -10.24 -8.38 10.99
N ILE A 275 -10.88 -7.61 10.10
CA ILE A 275 -10.22 -6.57 9.31
C ILE A 275 -9.87 -5.36 10.19
N THR A 276 -10.85 -4.79 10.89
CA THR A 276 -10.64 -3.56 11.68
C THR A 276 -9.54 -3.73 12.73
N PRO A 277 -9.54 -4.77 13.57
CA PRO A 277 -8.47 -4.97 14.55
C PRO A 277 -7.08 -5.12 13.90
N LEU A 278 -7.00 -5.78 12.74
CA LEU A 278 -5.73 -5.92 12.02
C LEU A 278 -5.22 -4.59 11.48
N LEU A 279 -6.08 -3.78 10.86
CA LEU A 279 -5.69 -2.49 10.31
C LEU A 279 -5.25 -1.54 11.43
N GLU A 280 -5.95 -1.53 12.57
CA GLU A 280 -5.54 -0.77 13.76
C GLU A 280 -4.15 -1.18 14.25
N GLU A 281 -3.87 -2.49 14.32
CA GLU A 281 -2.56 -3.00 14.76
C GLU A 281 -1.44 -2.69 13.75
N ILE A 282 -1.71 -2.86 12.46
CA ILE A 282 -0.79 -2.55 11.36
C ILE A 282 -0.40 -1.07 11.40
N PHE A 283 -1.37 -0.17 11.44
CA PHE A 283 -1.13 1.27 11.33
C PHE A 283 -0.73 1.96 12.64
N SER A 284 -0.84 1.26 13.76
CA SER A 284 -0.16 1.64 15.01
C SER A 284 1.35 1.42 14.94
N THR A 285 1.85 0.62 13.99
CA THR A 285 3.28 0.39 13.81
C THR A 285 3.91 1.56 13.03
N PRO A 286 5.03 2.13 13.48
CA PRO A 286 5.75 3.18 12.73
C PRO A 286 6.11 2.72 11.31
N LYS A 287 6.16 3.66 10.36
CA LYS A 287 6.49 3.44 8.93
C LYS A 287 5.47 2.66 8.10
N SER A 288 4.41 2.13 8.72
CA SER A 288 3.34 1.39 8.03
C SER A 288 2.56 2.24 7.02
N GLU A 289 2.63 3.57 7.08
CA GLU A 289 2.01 4.48 6.13
C GLU A 289 2.45 4.25 4.67
N ILE A 290 3.59 3.61 4.43
CA ILE A 290 4.01 3.21 3.08
C ILE A 290 3.01 2.25 2.41
N LEU A 291 2.24 1.47 3.19
CA LEU A 291 1.17 0.62 2.66
C LEU A 291 0.09 1.46 1.95
N VAL A 292 -0.18 2.68 2.42
CA VAL A 292 -1.12 3.61 1.77
C VAL A 292 -0.61 3.98 0.38
N GLN A 293 0.68 4.33 0.28
CA GLN A 293 1.30 4.68 -1.00
C GLN A 293 1.35 3.48 -1.97
N MET A 294 1.42 2.26 -1.45
CA MET A 294 1.51 1.02 -2.24
C MET A 294 0.17 0.51 -2.73
N PHE A 295 -0.88 0.61 -1.91
CA PHE A 295 -2.15 -0.08 -2.13
C PHE A 295 -3.32 0.82 -2.49
N ILE A 296 -3.16 2.14 -2.44
CA ILE A 296 -4.13 3.09 -3.03
C ILE A 296 -3.63 3.46 -4.44
N PRO A 297 -4.20 2.86 -5.51
CA PRO A 297 -3.78 3.12 -6.87
C PRO A 297 -4.26 4.49 -7.35
N GLN A 298 -3.33 5.27 -7.91
CA GLN A 298 -3.55 6.54 -8.61
C GLN A 298 -3.95 7.74 -7.73
N GLY A 299 -3.45 8.92 -8.10
CA GLY A 299 -3.77 10.19 -7.47
C GLY A 299 -2.80 10.61 -6.37
N ASP A 300 -3.19 11.65 -5.62
CA ASP A 300 -2.39 12.20 -4.55
C ASP A 300 -2.55 11.36 -3.26
N THR A 301 -1.62 10.43 -3.03
CA THR A 301 -1.63 9.57 -1.83
C THR A 301 -1.30 10.33 -0.54
N ASP A 302 -0.81 11.58 -0.63
CA ASP A 302 -0.39 12.35 0.53
C ASP A 302 -1.55 12.70 1.43
N GLU A 303 -2.72 13.02 0.87
CA GLU A 303 -3.93 13.26 1.65
C GLU A 303 -4.28 12.03 2.51
N TYR A 304 -4.13 10.82 1.95
CA TYR A 304 -4.39 9.58 2.66
C TYR A 304 -3.36 9.31 3.75
N VAL A 305 -2.07 9.54 3.47
CA VAL A 305 -1.01 9.38 4.48
C VAL A 305 -1.22 10.36 5.63
N ILE A 306 -1.50 11.62 5.32
CA ILE A 306 -1.78 12.66 6.32
C ILE A 306 -3.02 12.29 7.13
N ALA A 307 -4.11 11.91 6.47
CA ALA A 307 -5.34 11.50 7.14
C ALA A 307 -5.10 10.28 8.05
N LEU A 308 -4.28 9.32 7.62
CA LEU A 308 -3.91 8.16 8.43
C LEU A 308 -3.14 8.61 9.69
N LEU A 309 -2.06 9.37 9.52
CA LEU A 309 -1.22 9.84 10.62
C LEU A 309 -2.03 10.65 11.63
N GLU A 310 -2.83 11.61 11.16
CA GLU A 310 -3.73 12.37 12.03
C GLU A 310 -4.78 11.45 12.65
N GLY A 311 -5.35 10.51 11.91
CA GLY A 311 -6.28 9.50 12.44
C GLY A 311 -5.69 8.71 13.61
N PHE A 312 -4.39 8.41 13.59
CA PHE A 312 -3.68 7.70 14.67
C PHE A 312 -3.02 8.61 15.71
N ASN A 313 -3.42 9.89 15.77
CA ASN A 313 -2.88 10.88 16.70
C ASN A 313 -1.37 11.15 16.53
N ARG A 314 -0.84 10.90 15.32
CA ARG A 314 0.55 11.19 14.90
C ARG A 314 0.64 12.55 14.20
N ASP A 315 0.03 13.59 14.79
CA ASP A 315 -0.11 14.92 14.17
C ASP A 315 1.23 15.61 13.85
N ALA A 316 2.27 15.37 14.65
CA ALA A 316 3.61 15.89 14.40
C ALA A 316 4.23 15.28 13.14
N GLU A 317 4.06 13.97 12.95
CA GLU A 317 4.50 13.26 11.76
C GLU A 317 3.70 13.69 10.54
N ALA A 318 2.39 13.88 10.67
CA ALA A 318 1.55 14.43 9.59
C ALA A 318 2.02 15.83 9.14
N ARG A 319 2.37 16.70 10.10
CA ARG A 319 2.97 18.02 9.78
C ARG A 319 4.34 17.90 9.14
N ASN A 320 5.15 16.93 9.58
CA ASN A 320 6.46 16.70 8.99
C ASN A 320 6.35 16.18 7.56
N TYR A 321 5.46 15.21 7.34
CA TYR A 321 5.14 14.63 6.03
C TYR A 321 4.61 15.70 5.07
N ARG A 322 3.74 16.62 5.53
CA ARG A 322 3.31 17.78 4.72
C ARG A 322 4.48 18.65 4.24
N LYS A 323 5.53 18.81 5.04
CA LYS A 323 6.71 19.63 4.70
C LYS A 323 7.70 18.92 3.77
N HIS A 324 7.80 17.60 3.90
CA HIS A 324 8.79 16.76 3.21
C HIS A 324 8.18 15.89 2.11
N SER A 325 6.87 15.98 1.88
CA SER A 325 6.26 15.40 0.69
C SER A 325 7.03 15.90 -0.52
N TRP A 326 7.53 14.95 -1.29
CA TRP A 326 8.31 15.12 -2.51
C TRP A 326 7.59 15.97 -3.58
N LYS A 327 6.31 16.32 -3.39
CA LYS A 327 5.54 17.24 -4.22
C LYS A 327 5.60 18.70 -3.79
N VAL A 328 5.74 19.00 -2.49
CA VAL A 328 5.99 20.40 -2.05
C VAL A 328 7.34 20.90 -2.57
N ALA A 329 8.23 19.94 -2.81
CA ALA A 329 9.51 20.10 -3.46
C ALA A 329 9.45 20.41 -4.96
N TYR A 330 8.41 19.99 -5.69
CA TYR A 330 8.29 20.17 -7.14
C TYR A 330 6.87 20.61 -7.51
N LYS A 331 6.67 21.92 -7.68
CA LYS A 331 5.54 22.42 -8.47
C LYS A 331 5.93 22.28 -9.93
N PRO A 332 5.25 21.43 -10.74
CA PRO A 332 5.40 21.54 -12.18
C PRO A 332 5.02 22.97 -12.58
N PRO A 333 5.73 23.59 -13.54
CA PRO A 333 5.36 24.92 -14.01
C PRO A 333 3.89 24.91 -14.41
N THR A 334 3.12 25.80 -13.80
CA THR A 334 1.72 26.03 -14.16
C THR A 334 1.69 26.25 -15.67
N PRO A 335 0.91 25.49 -16.45
CA PRO A 335 0.76 25.81 -17.86
C PRO A 335 0.23 27.24 -17.94
N SER A 336 1.03 28.14 -18.51
CA SER A 336 0.61 29.49 -18.82
C SER A 336 -0.73 29.42 -19.54
N PRO A 337 -1.72 30.25 -19.17
CA PRO A 337 -3.01 30.23 -19.82
C PRO A 337 -2.80 30.43 -21.32
N SER A 338 -3.08 29.38 -22.10
CA SER A 338 -3.17 29.48 -23.54
C SER A 338 -4.31 30.44 -23.84
N SER A 339 -3.93 31.63 -24.30
CA SER A 339 -4.78 32.62 -24.92
C SER A 339 -5.55 31.96 -26.06
N SER A 340 -6.76 31.49 -25.76
CA SER A 340 -7.76 31.11 -26.75
C SER A 340 -8.77 32.25 -26.82
N ALA A 341 -8.49 33.19 -27.73
CA ALA A 341 -9.51 34.05 -28.27
C ALA A 341 -10.33 33.24 -29.29
N ASP A 342 -11.65 33.40 -29.18
CA ASP A 342 -12.73 33.06 -30.09
C ASP A 342 -12.37 32.49 -31.47
N GLU A 343 -12.99 31.36 -31.81
CA GLU A 343 -13.82 31.29 -33.01
C GLU A 343 -14.90 30.20 -32.89
N THR A 344 -16.05 30.50 -33.49
CA THR A 344 -17.37 30.00 -33.13
C THR A 344 -17.94 29.12 -34.26
N ILE A 345 -18.81 28.15 -33.90
CA ILE A 345 -19.84 27.44 -34.72
C ILE A 345 -19.28 26.48 -35.81
N THR A 346 -19.62 25.19 -35.95
CA THR A 346 -20.96 24.60 -36.14
C THR A 346 -20.86 23.05 -36.15
N GLN A 347 -21.86 22.36 -35.59
CA GLN A 347 -22.08 20.91 -35.75
C GLN A 347 -22.43 20.54 -37.21
N PRO A 348 -22.21 19.27 -37.60
CA PRO A 348 -23.35 18.52 -38.14
C PRO A 348 -23.45 17.06 -37.67
N LYS A 349 -24.68 16.54 -37.76
CA LYS A 349 -25.14 15.20 -37.37
C LYS A 349 -25.42 14.36 -38.64
N HIS A 350 -25.22 13.04 -38.50
CA HIS A 350 -25.70 11.88 -39.31
C HIS A 350 -24.76 11.18 -40.33
N THR A 351 -24.45 9.92 -39.97
CA THR A 351 -23.97 8.68 -40.63
C THR A 351 -24.86 8.27 -41.84
N PRO A 352 -24.52 7.35 -42.81
CA PRO A 352 -23.52 6.23 -42.85
C PRO A 352 -22.63 6.07 -44.13
N GLU A 353 -21.61 5.21 -44.01
CA GLU A 353 -20.71 4.57 -45.03
C GLU A 353 -21.42 3.59 -46.00
N PRO A 354 -20.79 2.88 -46.99
CA PRO A 354 -19.42 2.87 -47.61
C PRO A 354 -19.52 2.73 -49.19
N PRO A 355 -18.58 2.19 -50.03
CA PRO A 355 -17.21 1.63 -49.81
C PRO A 355 -16.11 1.92 -50.88
N LYS A 356 -14.88 1.48 -50.52
CA LYS A 356 -13.83 0.81 -51.34
C LYS A 356 -12.69 1.62 -52.00
N GLU A 357 -11.49 1.04 -51.79
CA GLU A 357 -10.29 0.92 -52.66
C GLU A 357 -9.00 1.71 -52.30
N GLN A 358 -8.07 0.95 -51.70
CA GLN A 358 -6.61 1.06 -51.82
C GLN A 358 -6.19 0.44 -53.18
N PRO A 359 -5.03 0.78 -53.81
CA PRO A 359 -3.72 0.37 -53.28
C PRO A 359 -2.46 1.22 -53.65
N SER A 360 -1.34 0.85 -53.00
CA SER A 360 0.08 0.76 -53.47
C SER A 360 1.01 2.00 -53.63
N ASN A 361 1.91 2.17 -52.63
CA ASN A 361 3.41 2.16 -52.60
C ASN A 361 4.34 2.85 -53.67
N PRO A 362 5.62 3.17 -53.30
CA PRO A 362 6.46 4.30 -53.75
C PRO A 362 7.63 3.92 -54.71
N PRO A 363 8.57 4.82 -55.14
CA PRO A 363 9.81 5.17 -54.36
C PRO A 363 10.46 6.59 -54.61
N SER A 364 11.46 6.92 -53.77
CA SER A 364 12.51 8.01 -53.78
C SER A 364 13.35 8.13 -55.08
N PRO A 365 14.35 9.07 -55.30
CA PRO A 365 15.15 9.89 -54.35
C PRO A 365 15.55 11.36 -54.76
N GLU A 366 16.26 12.06 -53.84
CA GLU A 366 17.16 13.25 -53.93
C GLU A 366 18.21 13.22 -55.09
N PRO A 367 19.04 14.26 -55.42
CA PRO A 367 19.73 15.27 -54.55
C PRO A 367 20.07 16.68 -55.15
N GLY A 368 20.73 17.57 -54.38
CA GLY A 368 21.75 18.50 -54.93
C GLY A 368 21.79 19.98 -54.45
N GLU A 369 22.67 20.25 -53.47
CA GLU A 369 23.71 21.31 -53.38
C GLU A 369 23.46 22.81 -53.75
N GLU A 370 23.43 23.66 -52.72
CA GLU A 370 24.40 24.75 -52.37
C GLU A 370 24.54 26.09 -53.20
N PRO A 371 25.19 27.16 -52.67
CA PRO A 371 24.62 28.50 -52.37
C PRO A 371 25.29 29.62 -53.26
N PRO A 372 25.46 30.96 -52.95
CA PRO A 372 26.15 31.53 -51.76
C PRO A 372 25.94 33.06 -51.40
N LEU A 373 26.76 33.58 -50.44
CA LEU A 373 27.26 34.99 -50.20
C LEU A 373 26.28 36.07 -49.65
N GLU A 374 26.60 37.06 -48.79
CA GLU A 374 27.83 37.68 -48.23
C GLU A 374 27.39 38.73 -47.15
N HIS A 375 27.90 38.73 -45.91
CA HIS A 375 28.98 39.60 -45.33
C HIS A 375 28.51 40.71 -44.33
N PRO A 376 29.42 41.25 -43.47
CA PRO A 376 29.23 41.40 -42.01
C PRO A 376 29.31 42.87 -41.51
N ASP A 377 29.12 43.12 -40.21
CA ASP A 377 29.91 44.13 -39.49
C ASP A 377 29.84 44.02 -37.95
N THR A 378 31.01 43.68 -37.38
CA THR A 378 31.76 44.41 -36.33
C THR A 378 31.14 44.73 -34.94
N GLN A 379 31.68 44.01 -33.93
CA GLN A 379 31.70 44.22 -32.46
C GLN A 379 32.35 45.58 -32.05
N PRO A 380 32.27 46.10 -30.79
CA PRO A 380 32.92 45.46 -29.63
C PRO A 380 32.42 45.78 -28.18
N THR A 381 32.79 44.91 -27.21
CA THR A 381 33.17 45.16 -25.78
C THR A 381 32.22 45.96 -24.85
N ASN A 382 31.93 45.62 -23.58
CA ASN A 382 32.48 44.69 -22.57
C ASN A 382 31.49 44.62 -21.35
N PRO A 383 31.83 44.00 -20.20
CA PRO A 383 30.98 43.09 -19.42
C PRO A 383 30.16 43.75 -18.31
N ASP A 384 29.07 43.12 -17.88
CA ASP A 384 28.80 43.00 -16.44
C ASP A 384 27.71 41.96 -16.12
N THR A 385 28.15 40.95 -15.36
CA THR A 385 27.52 40.38 -14.17
C THR A 385 26.09 40.84 -13.84
N THR A 386 25.13 39.93 -13.96
CA THR A 386 23.96 39.77 -13.07
C THR A 386 23.34 38.42 -13.45
N GLY A 387 23.66 37.36 -12.73
CA GLY A 387 22.87 37.00 -11.56
C GLY A 387 21.62 36.22 -12.00
N SER A 388 21.81 35.05 -12.63
CA SER A 388 20.71 34.12 -12.86
C SER A 388 20.26 33.58 -11.50
N GLU A 389 19.18 34.14 -10.99
CA GLU A 389 18.49 33.66 -9.80
C GLU A 389 18.17 32.15 -9.94
N PRO A 390 18.41 31.35 -8.89
CA PRO A 390 18.05 29.94 -8.91
C PRO A 390 16.52 29.82 -8.96
N SER A 391 16.01 29.18 -10.03
CA SER A 391 14.59 28.86 -10.16
C SER A 391 14.07 28.13 -8.91
N GLU A 392 13.19 28.80 -8.16
CA GLU A 392 12.42 28.29 -7.04
C GLU A 392 11.42 27.20 -7.47
N SER A 393 11.89 26.00 -7.75
CA SER A 393 11.00 24.83 -7.92
C SER A 393 11.68 23.48 -7.70
N THR A 394 12.89 23.46 -7.14
CA THR A 394 13.62 22.22 -6.82
C THR A 394 13.65 22.04 -5.30
N PRO A 395 13.38 20.84 -4.75
CA PRO A 395 13.56 20.60 -3.31
C PRO A 395 14.94 21.05 -2.85
N PRO A 396 15.09 21.48 -1.58
CA PRO A 396 16.37 21.90 -1.03
C PRO A 396 17.53 20.88 -1.20
N GLY A 397 17.24 19.59 -1.42
CA GLY A 397 18.23 18.53 -1.67
C GLY A 397 18.67 18.39 -3.13
N LEU A 398 17.73 18.27 -4.07
CA LEU A 398 18.02 17.86 -5.47
C LEU A 398 18.66 18.95 -6.34
N GLN A 399 18.87 20.16 -5.79
CA GLN A 399 19.49 21.28 -6.53
C GLN A 399 20.95 21.00 -6.92
N LYS A 400 21.63 20.11 -6.18
CA LYS A 400 23.03 19.74 -6.42
C LYS A 400 23.22 18.70 -7.55
N LEU A 401 22.13 18.15 -8.09
CA LEU A 401 22.15 17.17 -9.17
C LEU A 401 22.32 17.84 -10.54
N THR A 402 23.13 17.22 -11.39
CA THR A 402 23.21 17.52 -12.83
C THR A 402 21.89 17.16 -13.52
N SER A 403 21.65 17.68 -14.73
CA SER A 403 20.44 17.34 -15.51
C SER A 403 20.27 15.83 -15.70
N ALA A 404 21.34 15.13 -16.09
CA ALA A 404 21.33 13.68 -16.27
C ALA A 404 20.99 12.91 -14.98
N GLU A 405 21.39 13.41 -13.81
CA GLU A 405 21.06 12.77 -12.54
C GLU A 405 19.62 13.05 -12.10
N ARG A 406 19.06 14.21 -12.47
CA ARG A 406 17.64 14.48 -12.27
C ARG A 406 16.78 13.56 -13.14
N ASP A 407 17.19 13.30 -14.38
CA ASP A 407 16.51 12.35 -15.26
C ASP A 407 16.54 10.92 -14.66
N GLN A 408 17.66 10.53 -14.03
CA GLN A 408 17.76 9.26 -13.30
C GLN A 408 16.81 9.19 -12.10
N VAL A 409 16.70 10.28 -11.31
CA VAL A 409 15.73 10.35 -10.20
C VAL A 409 14.30 10.20 -10.72
N GLU A 410 13.97 10.86 -11.85
CA GLU A 410 12.64 10.75 -12.44
C GLU A 410 12.36 9.36 -13.01
N GLU A 411 13.36 8.71 -13.61
CA GLU A 411 13.28 7.31 -14.02
C GLU A 411 12.97 6.40 -12.82
N ALA A 412 13.67 6.57 -11.70
CA ALA A 412 13.44 5.80 -10.48
C ALA A 412 11.99 6.00 -9.96
N ARG A 413 11.48 7.23 -10.01
CA ARG A 413 10.10 7.55 -9.63
C ARG A 413 9.08 6.90 -10.54
N GLN A 414 9.30 6.96 -11.85
CA GLN A 414 8.42 6.31 -12.82
C GLN A 414 8.37 4.80 -12.58
N LEU A 415 9.53 4.16 -12.37
CA LEU A 415 9.61 2.73 -12.05
C LEU A 415 8.84 2.39 -10.78
N ILE A 416 8.96 3.20 -9.72
CA ILE A 416 8.18 3.05 -8.48
C ILE A 416 6.67 3.15 -8.74
N GLY A 417 6.24 4.16 -9.51
CA GLY A 417 4.83 4.31 -9.90
C GLY A 417 4.28 3.08 -10.64
N GLU A 418 5.09 2.52 -11.54
CA GLU A 418 4.75 1.29 -12.27
C GLU A 418 4.71 0.05 -11.36
N VAL A 419 5.59 -0.04 -10.36
CA VAL A 419 5.57 -1.11 -9.35
C VAL A 419 4.28 -1.06 -8.53
N ARG A 420 3.88 0.12 -8.05
CA ARG A 420 2.61 0.30 -7.31
C ARG A 420 1.41 -0.16 -8.13
N GLY A 421 1.34 0.24 -9.41
CA GLY A 421 0.28 -0.22 -10.33
C GLY A 421 0.31 -1.73 -10.58
N THR A 422 1.48 -2.36 -10.58
CA THR A 422 1.64 -3.81 -10.74
C THR A 422 1.20 -4.56 -9.49
N VAL A 423 1.56 -4.06 -8.31
CA VAL A 423 1.17 -4.61 -7.00
C VAL A 423 -0.35 -4.57 -6.83
N ALA A 424 -1.00 -3.45 -7.14
CA ALA A 424 -2.46 -3.33 -7.06
C ALA A 424 -3.19 -4.37 -7.94
N LYS A 425 -2.67 -4.64 -9.15
CA LYS A 425 -3.20 -5.70 -10.03
C LYS A 425 -2.99 -7.09 -9.43
N ALA A 426 -1.82 -7.35 -8.87
CA ALA A 426 -1.45 -8.65 -8.33
C ALA A 426 -2.28 -9.06 -7.10
N MET A 427 -2.66 -8.12 -6.24
CA MET A 427 -3.47 -8.42 -5.04
C MET A 427 -4.74 -9.22 -5.35
N ASN A 428 -5.42 -8.91 -6.45
CA ASN A 428 -6.69 -9.56 -6.80
C ASN A 428 -6.49 -10.99 -7.32
N ILE A 429 -5.34 -11.25 -7.95
CA ILE A 429 -5.00 -12.54 -8.56
C ILE A 429 -3.94 -13.32 -7.76
N MET A 430 -3.74 -12.99 -6.49
CA MET A 430 -2.78 -13.69 -5.63
C MET A 430 -3.04 -15.19 -5.59
N GLY A 431 -2.01 -15.98 -5.94
CA GLY A 431 -2.08 -17.44 -6.02
C GLY A 431 -2.11 -17.98 -7.45
N THR A 432 -2.36 -17.14 -8.47
CA THR A 432 -2.36 -17.59 -9.87
C THR A 432 -0.97 -17.50 -10.53
N PRO A 433 -0.72 -18.24 -11.63
CA PRO A 433 0.50 -18.12 -12.44
C PRO A 433 0.78 -16.68 -12.94
N GLU A 434 -0.26 -15.92 -13.25
CA GLU A 434 -0.18 -14.53 -13.70
C GLU A 434 0.38 -13.62 -12.60
N CYS A 435 0.01 -13.87 -11.34
CA CYS A 435 0.58 -13.15 -10.19
C CYS A 435 2.12 -13.28 -10.16
N PHE A 436 2.67 -14.48 -10.38
CA PHE A 436 4.12 -14.67 -10.40
C PHE A 436 4.82 -13.89 -11.52
N LYS A 437 4.18 -13.78 -12.70
CA LYS A 437 4.73 -12.98 -13.82
C LYS A 437 4.76 -11.50 -13.45
N LEU A 438 3.67 -10.97 -12.90
CA LEU A 438 3.61 -9.58 -12.41
C LEU A 438 4.67 -9.33 -11.33
N GLY A 439 4.88 -10.30 -10.43
CA GLY A 439 5.89 -10.23 -9.39
C GLY A 439 7.31 -10.09 -9.90
N LYS A 440 7.66 -10.90 -10.90
CA LYS A 440 8.97 -10.80 -11.54
C LYS A 440 9.18 -9.41 -12.15
N THR A 441 8.18 -8.89 -12.86
CA THR A 441 8.24 -7.55 -13.46
C THR A 441 8.34 -6.45 -12.39
N ALA A 442 7.56 -6.54 -11.31
CA ALA A 442 7.64 -5.60 -10.20
C ALA A 442 9.02 -5.63 -9.54
N MET A 443 9.56 -6.83 -9.32
CA MET A 443 10.88 -7.01 -8.70
C MET A 443 12.01 -6.48 -9.58
N GLU A 444 11.96 -6.70 -10.90
CA GLU A 444 12.93 -6.14 -11.84
C GLU A 444 12.92 -4.60 -11.82
N LYS A 445 11.74 -3.98 -11.79
CA LYS A 445 11.59 -2.52 -11.76
C LYS A 445 12.05 -1.91 -10.44
N VAL A 446 11.65 -2.47 -9.31
CA VAL A 446 12.04 -1.94 -7.99
C VAL A 446 13.55 -2.09 -7.77
N LYS A 447 14.18 -3.19 -8.22
CA LYS A 447 15.65 -3.36 -8.16
C LYS A 447 16.39 -2.38 -9.07
N ARG A 448 15.83 -2.05 -10.24
CA ARG A 448 16.38 -1.00 -11.11
C ARG A 448 16.32 0.37 -10.45
N ALA A 449 15.16 0.73 -9.88
CA ALA A 449 15.02 1.98 -9.10
C ALA A 449 16.00 2.03 -7.92
N GLN A 450 16.11 0.94 -7.17
CA GLN A 450 17.07 0.81 -6.05
C GLN A 450 18.50 1.04 -6.51
N LYS A 451 18.93 0.44 -7.63
CA LYS A 451 20.27 0.62 -8.18
C LYS A 451 20.55 2.08 -8.54
N ILE A 452 19.59 2.77 -9.15
CA ILE A 452 19.72 4.18 -9.49
C ILE A 452 19.91 5.00 -8.22
N VAL A 453 19.02 4.85 -7.24
CA VAL A 453 19.06 5.64 -6.00
C VAL A 453 20.32 5.36 -5.19
N LEU A 454 20.74 4.10 -5.05
CA LEU A 454 22.00 3.75 -4.38
C LEU A 454 23.23 4.37 -5.07
N THR A 455 23.24 4.43 -6.40
CA THR A 455 24.33 5.08 -7.15
C THR A 455 24.40 6.57 -6.83
N LEU A 456 23.25 7.24 -6.78
CA LEU A 456 23.17 8.66 -6.42
C LEU A 456 23.47 8.90 -4.93
N ARG A 457 23.03 8.03 -4.02
CA ARG A 457 23.35 8.10 -2.58
C ARG A 457 24.84 8.00 -2.31
N ASN A 458 25.54 7.11 -3.02
CA ASN A 458 26.99 7.00 -2.90
C ASN A 458 27.72 8.27 -3.35
N LYS A 459 27.15 9.00 -4.31
CA LYS A 459 27.70 10.27 -4.80
C LYS A 459 27.29 11.47 -3.93
N TYR A 460 26.10 11.42 -3.34
CA TYR A 460 25.50 12.47 -2.53
C TYR A 460 24.98 11.89 -1.18
N PRO A 461 25.89 11.47 -0.28
CA PRO A 461 25.52 10.76 0.95
C PRO A 461 24.72 11.61 1.93
N ASP A 462 24.89 12.93 1.89
CA ASP A 462 24.21 13.86 2.79
C ASP A 462 22.90 14.44 2.21
N ASP A 463 22.42 13.92 1.07
CA ASP A 463 21.15 14.37 0.49
C ASP A 463 19.95 13.64 1.17
N PRO A 464 19.13 14.35 1.97
CA PRO A 464 18.04 13.75 2.72
C PRO A 464 16.89 13.25 1.81
N ALA A 465 16.74 13.80 0.61
CA ALA A 465 15.71 13.37 -0.33
C ALA A 465 16.06 12.00 -0.93
N LEU A 466 17.34 11.79 -1.26
CA LEU A 466 17.81 10.48 -1.68
C LEU A 466 17.72 9.46 -0.55
N GLU A 467 18.06 9.82 0.70
CA GLU A 467 17.95 8.92 1.86
C GLU A 467 16.52 8.44 2.06
N THR A 468 15.56 9.39 1.98
CA THR A 468 14.14 9.08 2.07
C THR A 468 13.72 8.12 0.96
N MET A 469 14.13 8.39 -0.28
CA MET A 469 13.81 7.55 -1.43
C MET A 469 14.43 6.14 -1.33
N GLU A 470 15.65 6.02 -0.81
CA GLU A 470 16.31 4.74 -0.54
C GLU A 470 15.51 3.91 0.46
N GLY A 471 15.10 4.52 1.58
CA GLY A 471 14.28 3.88 2.60
C GLY A 471 12.92 3.42 2.07
N GLU A 472 12.24 4.25 1.26
CA GLU A 472 10.98 3.88 0.61
C GLU A 472 11.17 2.70 -0.34
N ILE A 473 12.20 2.72 -1.19
CA ILE A 473 12.46 1.62 -2.14
C ILE A 473 12.79 0.33 -1.42
N ALA A 474 13.63 0.37 -0.38
CA ALA A 474 13.98 -0.81 0.40
C ALA A 474 12.73 -1.48 1.00
N GLU A 475 11.80 -0.68 1.50
CA GLU A 475 10.56 -1.18 2.06
C GLU A 475 9.59 -1.67 0.97
N MET A 476 9.57 -1.05 -0.21
CA MET A 476 8.84 -1.58 -1.38
C MET A 476 9.38 -2.95 -1.81
N VAL A 477 10.70 -3.16 -1.81
CA VAL A 477 11.29 -4.49 -2.08
C VAL A 477 10.71 -5.52 -1.12
N ARG A 478 10.70 -5.22 0.19
CA ARG A 478 10.14 -6.11 1.22
C ARG A 478 8.66 -6.43 0.97
N ILE A 479 7.85 -5.43 0.65
CA ILE A 479 6.42 -5.61 0.32
C ILE A 479 6.25 -6.48 -0.93
N VAL A 480 7.03 -6.23 -1.98
CA VAL A 480 6.99 -7.04 -3.22
C VAL A 480 7.39 -8.48 -2.92
N GLU A 481 8.36 -8.74 -2.04
CA GLU A 481 8.76 -10.09 -1.62
C GLU A 481 7.63 -10.84 -0.89
N HIS A 482 6.82 -10.15 -0.07
CA HIS A 482 5.64 -10.76 0.55
C HIS A 482 4.57 -11.15 -0.47
N ILE A 483 4.34 -10.31 -1.48
CA ILE A 483 3.34 -10.59 -2.51
C ILE A 483 3.84 -11.69 -3.46
N PHE A 484 5.15 -11.71 -3.72
CA PHE A 484 5.78 -12.61 -4.69
C PHE A 484 7.02 -13.29 -4.08
N PRO A 485 6.82 -14.25 -3.15
CA PRO A 485 7.95 -14.95 -2.55
C PRO A 485 8.72 -15.68 -3.66
N ALA A 486 10.04 -15.48 -3.67
CA ALA A 486 10.93 -16.19 -4.58
C ALA A 486 10.78 -17.70 -4.34
N LYS A 487 10.53 -18.46 -5.40
CA LYS A 487 10.45 -19.93 -5.37
C LYS A 487 11.77 -20.56 -5.79
#